data_AF-A0A497RJD8-F1
#
_entry.id   AF-A0A497RJD8-F1
#
_cell.length_a   1.000
_cell.length_b   1.000
_cell.length_c   1.000
_cell.angle_alpha   90.00
_cell.angle_beta   90.00
_cell.angle_gamma   90.00
#
_symmetry.space_group_name_H-M   'P 1'
#
loop_
_entity.id
_entity.type
_entity.pdbx_description
1 polymer ?
#
loop_
_entity_poly.entity_id
_entity_poly.type
_entity_poly.pdbx_seq_one_letter_code
_entity_poly.pdbx_strand_id
1 'polypeptide(L)'
;MKDDLGLPLRTHGPETTNGYLLVIFLSTVLHSKIRSLLRDSKLRMSLQNILLDLSKIRKVVLRDGTTLTTEMSKKQRDIIKALGIKYKT
;
A
#
# COMPACT_ATOMS: atom_id res chain seq x y z
N MET A 1 -24.17 -0.53 -4.53
CA MET A 1 -23.89 -1.27 -3.28
C MET A 1 -23.47 -2.72 -3.49
N LYS A 2 -24.24 -3.59 -4.19
CA LYS A 2 -23.77 -4.97 -4.46
C LYS A 2 -22.57 -5.02 -5.44
N ASP A 3 -22.56 -4.16 -6.45
CA ASP A 3 -21.49 -4.13 -7.47
C ASP A 3 -20.21 -3.42 -7.00
N ASP A 4 -20.30 -2.49 -6.05
CA ASP A 4 -19.13 -1.72 -5.56
C ASP A 4 -18.16 -2.57 -4.73
N LEU A 5 -18.63 -3.68 -4.15
CA LEU A 5 -17.79 -4.58 -3.36
C LEU A 5 -17.05 -5.62 -4.23
N GLY A 6 -17.36 -5.76 -5.52
CA GLY A 6 -16.72 -6.78 -6.37
C GLY A 6 -16.87 -8.21 -5.83
N LEU A 7 -17.96 -8.48 -5.10
CA LEU A 7 -18.25 -9.79 -4.52
C LEU A 7 -18.08 -10.86 -5.60
N PRO A 8 -17.16 -11.84 -5.42
CA PRO A 8 -17.02 -12.89 -6.41
C PRO A 8 -18.37 -13.59 -6.47
N LEU A 9 -18.97 -13.61 -7.66
CA LEU A 9 -20.27 -14.21 -7.99
C LEU A 9 -20.40 -15.71 -7.63
N ARG A 10 -19.40 -16.30 -6.96
CA ARG A 10 -19.21 -17.72 -6.72
C ARG A 10 -18.63 -18.06 -5.33
N THR A 11 -18.95 -17.29 -4.29
CA THR A 11 -18.72 -17.78 -2.91
C THR A 11 -19.76 -18.87 -2.62
N HIS A 12 -19.34 -20.14 -2.67
CA HIS A 12 -20.23 -21.30 -2.57
C HIS A 12 -20.76 -21.59 -1.14
N GLY A 13 -20.44 -20.75 -0.14
CA GLY A 13 -20.96 -20.89 1.23
C GLY A 13 -20.77 -19.65 2.09
N PRO A 14 -21.56 -19.51 3.19
CA PRO A 14 -21.58 -18.33 4.05
C PRO A 14 -20.22 -18.04 4.73
N GLU A 15 -19.44 -19.07 5.06
CA GLU A 15 -18.10 -18.91 5.64
C GLU A 15 -17.13 -18.22 4.67
N THR A 16 -17.13 -18.63 3.40
CA THR A 16 -16.29 -18.02 2.36
C THR A 16 -16.70 -16.57 2.12
N THR A 17 -18.00 -16.27 2.11
CA THR A 17 -18.51 -14.90 2.01
C THR A 17 -18.04 -14.04 3.18
N ASN A 18 -18.11 -14.56 4.41
CA ASN A 18 -17.66 -13.83 5.61
C ASN A 18 -16.16 -13.58 5.58
N GLY A 19 -15.35 -14.59 5.20
CA GLY A 19 -13.91 -14.42 5.02
C GLY A 19 -13.57 -13.37 3.97
N TYR A 20 -14.29 -13.35 2.85
CA TYR A 20 -14.10 -12.35 1.81
C TYR A 20 -14.49 -10.94 2.28
N LEU A 21 -15.64 -10.79 2.95
CA LEU A 21 -16.08 -9.52 3.53
C LEU A 21 -15.08 -8.99 4.55
N LEU A 22 -14.46 -9.86 5.35
CA LEU A 22 -13.40 -9.48 6.28
C LEU A 22 -12.19 -8.90 5.53
N VAL A 23 -11.75 -9.53 4.44
CA VAL A 23 -10.63 -9.02 3.62
C VAL A 23 -10.98 -7.67 2.98
N ILE A 24 -12.20 -7.50 2.46
CA ILE A 24 -12.67 -6.19 1.96
C ILE A 24 -12.63 -5.15 3.06
N PHE A 25 -13.15 -5.50 4.24
CA PHE A 25 -13.22 -4.58 5.37
C PHE A 25 -11.83 -4.12 5.79
N LEU A 26 -10.88 -5.05 5.97
CA LEU A 26 -9.48 -4.74 6.27
C LEU A 26 -8.85 -3.86 5.19
N SER A 27 -9.06 -4.21 3.92
CA SER A 27 -8.58 -3.42 2.78
C SER A 27 -9.13 -2.00 2.81
N THR A 28 -10.41 -1.83 3.15
CA THR A 28 -11.09 -0.54 3.20
C THR A 28 -10.57 0.33 4.34
N VAL A 29 -10.38 -0.25 5.54
CA VAL A 29 -9.79 0.44 6.69
C VAL A 29 -8.38 0.91 6.35
N LEU A 30 -7.57 0.06 5.74
CA LEU A 30 -6.21 0.40 5.30
C LEU A 30 -6.22 1.54 4.28
N HIS A 31 -7.05 1.45 3.24
CA HIS A 31 -7.22 2.50 2.25
C HIS A 31 -7.66 3.83 2.87
N SER A 32 -8.59 3.80 3.83
CA SER A 32 -9.06 5.00 4.55
C SER A 32 -7.93 5.67 5.32
N LYS A 33 -7.13 4.88 6.06
CA LYS A 33 -6.00 5.42 6.82
C LYS A 33 -4.94 6.03 5.91
N ILE A 34 -4.57 5.34 4.82
CA ILE A 34 -3.58 5.88 3.88
C ILE A 34 -4.12 7.14 3.20
N ARG A 35 -5.39 7.15 2.75
CA ARG A 35 -5.99 8.37 2.18
C ARG A 35 -5.99 9.54 3.18
N SER A 36 -6.18 9.28 4.47
CA SER A 36 -6.07 10.33 5.49
C SER A 36 -4.67 10.91 5.55
N LEU A 37 -3.63 10.07 5.60
CA LEU A 37 -2.25 10.51 5.57
C LEU A 37 -1.94 11.31 4.30
N LEU A 38 -2.53 10.92 3.17
CA LEU A 38 -2.34 11.63 1.90
C LEU A 38 -3.06 12.97 1.85
N ARG A 39 -4.24 13.12 2.47
CA ARG A 39 -4.92 14.43 2.59
C ARG A 39 -4.09 15.42 3.38
N ASP A 40 -3.45 14.95 4.45
CA ASP A 40 -2.59 15.78 5.29
C ASP A 40 -1.23 16.06 4.63
N SER A 41 -0.85 15.22 3.66
CA SER A 41 0.33 15.40 2.83
C SER A 41 0.10 16.42 1.70
N LYS A 42 1.16 17.07 1.23
CA LYS A 42 1.11 17.91 0.01
C LYS A 42 1.15 17.10 -1.30
N LEU A 43 1.00 15.78 -1.26
CA LEU A 43 1.06 14.91 -2.44
C LEU A 43 -0.26 14.98 -3.23
N ARG A 44 -0.19 15.35 -4.52
CA ARG A 44 -1.34 15.42 -5.44
C ARG A 44 -1.55 14.14 -6.27
N MET A 45 -1.08 12.99 -5.78
CA MET A 45 -1.08 11.72 -6.52
C MET A 45 -2.08 10.71 -5.95
N SER A 46 -2.58 9.82 -6.81
CA SER A 46 -3.44 8.73 -6.38
C SER A 46 -2.69 7.72 -5.51
N LEU A 47 -3.42 7.05 -4.60
CA LEU A 47 -2.88 5.97 -3.77
C LEU A 47 -2.17 4.89 -4.61
N GLN A 48 -2.76 4.52 -5.76
CA GLN A 48 -2.18 3.53 -6.67
C GLN A 48 -0.82 3.96 -7.20
N ASN A 49 -0.67 5.23 -7.61
CA ASN A 49 0.60 5.76 -8.10
C ASN A 49 1.67 5.82 -7.00
N ILE A 50 1.27 6.12 -5.77
CA ILE A 50 2.16 6.09 -4.61
C ILE A 50 2.68 4.68 -4.36
N LEU A 51 1.77 3.70 -4.29
CA LEU A 51 2.13 2.30 -4.08
C LEU A 51 3.02 1.77 -5.20
N LEU A 52 2.73 2.15 -6.46
CA LEU A 52 3.55 1.78 -7.62
C LEU A 52 4.96 2.38 -7.57
N ASP A 53 5.12 3.60 -7.09
CA ASP A 53 6.44 4.20 -6.94
C ASP A 53 7.22 3.61 -5.77
N LEU A 54 6.55 3.27 -4.67
CA LEU A 54 7.18 2.63 -3.51
C LEU A 54 7.56 1.17 -3.78
N SER A 55 6.78 0.43 -4.57
CA SER A 55 7.08 -0.98 -4.90
C SER A 55 8.36 -1.18 -5.71
N LYS A 56 8.85 -0.10 -6.34
CA LYS A 56 10.14 -0.11 -7.06
C LYS A 56 11.34 -0.13 -6.13
N ILE A 57 11.17 0.27 -4.86
CA ILE A 57 12.25 0.24 -3.87
C ILE A 57 12.50 -1.22 -3.49
N ARG A 58 13.71 -1.73 -3.74
CA ARG A 58 14.08 -3.10 -3.39
C ARG A 58 15.15 -3.08 -2.30
N LYS A 59 15.11 -4.09 -1.44
CA LYS A 59 16.17 -4.39 -0.49
C LYS A 59 16.94 -5.60 -1.03
N VAL A 60 18.21 -5.40 -1.36
CA VAL A 60 19.09 -6.42 -1.90
C VAL A 60 19.97 -6.93 -0.77
N VAL A 61 20.00 -8.23 -0.59
CA VAL A 61 20.94 -8.90 0.33
C VAL A 61 22.20 -9.21 -0.47
N LEU A 62 23.34 -8.71 -0.02
CA LEU A 62 24.64 -9.00 -0.61
C LEU A 62 25.17 -10.33 -0.08
N ARG A 63 26.19 -10.86 -0.76
CA ARG A 63 26.81 -12.16 -0.42
C ARG A 63 27.46 -12.17 0.98
N ASP A 64 27.80 -11.01 1.51
CA ASP A 64 28.35 -10.81 2.86
C ASP A 64 27.26 -10.70 3.94
N GLY A 65 25.98 -10.83 3.58
CA GLY A 65 24.84 -10.70 4.48
C GLY A 65 24.42 -9.26 4.76
N THR A 66 25.12 -8.27 4.19
CA THR A 66 24.69 -6.87 4.30
C THR A 66 23.46 -6.62 3.43
N THR A 67 22.60 -5.71 3.87
CA THR A 67 21.41 -5.34 3.10
C THR A 67 21.52 -3.93 2.58
N LEU A 68 21.54 -3.77 1.26
CA LEU A 68 21.47 -2.46 0.61
C LEU A 68 20.06 -2.20 0.12
N THR A 69 19.53 -1.02 0.41
CA THR A 69 18.33 -0.51 -0.26
C THR A 69 18.76 0.09 -1.59
N THR A 70 18.06 -0.25 -2.67
CA THR A 70 18.30 0.34 -4.00
C THR A 70 18.18 1.86 -3.94
N GLU A 71 18.91 2.56 -4.81
CA GLU A 71 18.82 4.02 -4.88
C GLU A 71 17.38 4.52 -5.01
N MET A 72 17.01 5.42 -4.10
CA MET A 72 15.70 6.05 -4.10
C MET A 72 15.75 7.35 -4.91
N SER A 73 14.86 7.45 -5.89
CA SER A 73 14.61 8.68 -6.65
C SER A 73 14.10 9.80 -5.73
N LYS A 74 14.27 11.06 -6.17
CA LYS A 74 13.75 12.24 -5.45
C LYS A 74 12.25 12.11 -5.13
N LYS A 75 11.47 11.63 -6.10
CA LYS A 75 10.03 11.41 -5.96
C LYS A 75 9.69 10.42 -4.85
N GLN A 76 10.42 9.31 -4.74
CA GLN A 76 10.23 8.32 -3.67
C GLN A 76 10.59 8.87 -2.29
N ARG A 77 11.66 9.67 -2.20
CA ARG A 77 12.05 10.35 -0.95
C ARG A 77 10.97 11.35 -0.51
N ASP A 78 10.43 12.12 -1.46
CA ASP A 78 9.36 13.08 -1.20
C ASP A 78 8.09 12.38 -0.71
N ILE A 79 7.73 11.24 -1.32
CA ILE A 79 6.61 10.40 -0.87
C ILE A 79 6.83 9.91 0.57
N ILE A 80 7.99 9.32 0.85
CA ILE A 80 8.30 8.75 2.18
C ILE A 80 8.35 9.83 3.26
N LYS A 81 8.91 11.01 2.94
CA LYS A 81 8.94 12.17 3.83
C LYS A 81 7.52 12.68 4.11
N ALA A 82 6.69 12.79 3.08
CA ALA A 82 5.33 13.27 3.19
C ALA A 82 4.41 12.29 3.96
N LEU A 83 4.75 11.00 3.96
CA LEU A 83 4.08 9.96 4.77
C LEU A 83 4.62 9.87 6.22
N GLY A 84 5.63 10.66 6.59
CA GLY A 84 6.23 10.65 7.93
C GLY A 84 7.04 9.39 8.25
N ILE A 85 7.44 8.63 7.22
CA ILE A 85 8.19 7.38 7.39
C ILE A 85 9.69 7.73 7.55
N LYS A 86 10.30 7.30 8.66
CA LYS A 86 11.75 7.40 8.84
C LYS A 86 12.45 6.26 8.10
N TYR A 87 13.41 6.58 7.25
CA TYR A 87 14.29 5.59 6.61
C TYR A 87 15.75 5.93 6.91
N LYS A 88 16.56 4.90 7.16
CA LYS A 88 17.99 5.04 7.40
C LYS A 88 18.68 4.76 6.06
N THR A 89 19.37 5.77 5.53
CA THR A 89 20.27 5.63 4.38
C THR A 89 21.50 4.84 4.78
#